data_AF-A0A9P6JHB6-F1
#
_entry.id   AF-A0A9P6JHB6-F1
#
_cell.length_a   1.000
_cell.length_b   1.000
_cell.length_c   1.000
_cell.angle_alpha   90.00
_cell.angle_beta   90.00
_cell.angle_gamma   90.00
#
_symmetry.space_group_name_H-M   'P 1'
#
loop_
_entity.id
_entity.type
_entity.pdbx_description
1 polymer ?
#
loop_
_entity_poly.entity_id
_entity_poly.type
_entity_poly.pdbx_seq_one_letter_code
_entity_poly.pdbx_strand_id
1 'polypeptide(L)'
;MPPRKPGNSGSTVAEGLNLTNKNEAMKQILDRLESLTDKNGRVISDLFMELPDREEYPDYYLTIKNPIAFDIIRNRLGSGGYGGDNISSFAKDLRTLTANAKEYNRKGAPIHRDAVTLENHIEVAMQALLDEQDEQEQFSIDFCNRVLKAIKNHRDESGRLVSELFLELPSHEEYPDYYEEIERPIALDGIKKKINIGSYKTLGSFEDDFELMFENAKQYNAEGSDVYLDAEELQQLFWKEIGKDGRGHSKDRHLRRHAKELTQVVHHGTTYKVGDFVHLKNDRDPSKPIIALIFSLWEDESGETGLDATWFLRPEQTVHPYASRFYPSEVLKASGSHEHTVEEIQEKCFVLYVRDFVRGRPMEWKQGQNIYVCEQRYNETYKSLSKIKNWASCLPPGHKPSDMKLNPYPEPLNLKKLPSASMVDKAGRQDANEGSSRSSTPHDTSSKASGEGSKRNQHPGSPPLTKAHQASPGPSHHWVNGGEPGC
;
A
#
# COMPACT_ATOMS: atom_id res chain seq x y z
N MET A 1 -32.34 -55.26 14.24
CA MET A 1 -31.37 -54.18 13.99
C MET A 1 -30.82 -54.37 12.58
N PRO A 2 -30.78 -53.33 11.73
CA PRO A 2 -30.12 -53.46 10.43
C PRO A 2 -28.59 -53.54 10.65
N PRO A 3 -27.85 -54.25 9.77
CA PRO A 3 -26.40 -54.37 9.89
C PRO A 3 -25.75 -53.01 9.62
N ARG A 4 -24.80 -52.62 10.49
CA ARG A 4 -23.93 -51.46 10.29
C ARG A 4 -23.12 -51.68 9.01
N LYS A 5 -23.14 -50.69 8.12
CA LYS A 5 -22.34 -50.66 6.89
C LYS A 5 -20.84 -50.75 7.23
N PRO A 6 -20.03 -51.43 6.40
CA PRO A 6 -18.59 -51.49 6.58
C PRO A 6 -17.98 -50.10 6.37
N GLY A 7 -17.07 -49.71 7.27
CA GLY A 7 -16.38 -48.42 7.27
C GLY A 7 -15.52 -48.24 6.03
N ASN A 8 -15.58 -47.02 5.51
CA ASN A 8 -14.90 -46.53 4.32
C ASN A 8 -13.38 -46.69 4.44
N SER A 9 -12.78 -47.54 3.61
CA SER A 9 -11.34 -47.67 3.49
C SER A 9 -10.78 -46.51 2.65
N GLY A 10 -9.98 -45.66 3.27
CA GLY A 10 -9.10 -44.70 2.58
C GLY A 10 -9.63 -43.27 2.56
N SER A 11 -9.59 -42.59 3.71
CA SER A 11 -9.48 -41.13 3.72
C SER A 11 -8.04 -40.78 4.02
N THR A 12 -7.38 -40.08 3.10
CA THR A 12 -6.00 -39.64 3.30
C THR A 12 -5.93 -38.60 4.41
N VAL A 13 -4.82 -38.55 5.16
CA VAL A 13 -4.61 -37.55 6.24
C VAL A 13 -4.78 -36.11 5.74
N ALA A 14 -4.63 -35.88 4.42
CA ALA A 14 -4.80 -34.60 3.75
C ALA A 14 -6.23 -34.25 3.30
N GLU A 15 -7.20 -35.19 3.31
CA GLU A 15 -8.53 -34.95 2.73
C GLU A 15 -9.39 -33.99 3.56
N GLY A 16 -9.88 -32.88 2.97
CA GLY A 16 -10.82 -31.98 3.64
C GLY A 16 -10.22 -31.23 4.83
N LEU A 17 -8.92 -30.93 4.79
CA LEU A 17 -8.27 -30.03 5.76
C LEU A 17 -8.87 -28.62 5.66
N ASN A 18 -9.04 -27.96 6.80
CA ASN A 18 -9.45 -26.55 6.82
C ASN A 18 -8.23 -25.63 6.62
N LEU A 19 -7.86 -25.43 5.36
CA LEU A 19 -6.64 -24.72 4.98
C LEU A 19 -6.70 -23.19 5.24
N THR A 20 -7.91 -22.64 5.41
CA THR A 20 -8.12 -21.22 5.76
C THR A 20 -7.61 -20.84 7.16
N ASN A 21 -7.52 -21.82 8.07
CA ASN A 21 -6.94 -21.64 9.39
C ASN A 21 -5.81 -22.65 9.60
N LYS A 22 -4.58 -22.21 9.39
CA LYS A 22 -3.37 -23.06 9.45
C LYS A 22 -3.22 -23.78 10.80
N ASN A 23 -3.55 -23.12 11.91
CA ASN A 23 -3.49 -23.77 13.23
C ASN A 23 -4.54 -24.87 13.37
N GLU A 24 -5.72 -24.68 12.79
CA GLU A 24 -6.77 -25.69 12.76
C GLU A 24 -6.40 -26.85 11.83
N ALA A 25 -5.82 -26.57 10.66
CA ALA A 25 -5.32 -27.61 9.75
C ALA A 25 -4.22 -28.47 10.41
N MET A 26 -3.27 -27.86 11.12
CA MET A 26 -2.24 -28.60 11.86
C MET A 26 -2.83 -29.50 12.96
N LYS A 27 -3.87 -29.02 13.68
CA LYS A 27 -4.60 -29.85 14.66
C LYS A 27 -5.28 -31.03 14.00
N GLN A 28 -5.98 -30.80 12.88
CA GLN A 28 -6.65 -31.86 12.13
C GLN A 28 -5.67 -32.93 11.62
N ILE A 29 -4.50 -32.52 11.14
CA ILE A 29 -3.44 -33.45 10.73
C ILE A 29 -2.98 -34.28 11.92
N LEU A 30 -2.73 -33.62 13.06
CA LEU A 30 -2.26 -34.30 14.26
C LEU A 30 -3.29 -35.32 14.78
N ASP A 31 -4.56 -34.94 14.87
CA ASP A 31 -5.66 -35.84 15.28
C ASP A 31 -5.78 -37.06 14.35
N ARG A 32 -5.58 -36.87 13.04
CA ARG A 32 -5.66 -37.95 12.04
C ARG A 32 -4.45 -38.87 12.09
N LEU A 33 -3.25 -38.34 12.36
CA LEU A 33 -2.05 -39.16 12.56
C LEU A 33 -2.15 -39.98 13.84
N GLU A 34 -2.65 -39.41 14.93
CA GLU A 34 -2.83 -40.09 16.21
C GLU A 34 -3.91 -41.16 16.19
N SER A 35 -4.90 -41.05 15.30
CA SER A 35 -5.96 -42.04 15.13
C SER A 35 -5.75 -42.98 13.93
N LEU A 36 -4.58 -42.91 13.28
CA LEU A 36 -4.30 -43.68 12.08
C LEU A 36 -4.25 -45.18 12.39
N THR A 37 -5.07 -45.98 11.70
CA THR A 37 -5.11 -47.44 11.86
C THR A 37 -4.63 -48.18 10.62
N ASP A 38 -4.02 -49.35 10.81
CA ASP A 38 -3.79 -50.29 9.72
C ASP A 38 -5.10 -51.00 9.29
N LYS A 39 -5.02 -51.83 8.25
CA LYS A 39 -6.17 -52.57 7.68
C LYS A 39 -6.89 -53.50 8.67
N ASN A 40 -6.23 -53.85 9.78
CA ASN A 40 -6.80 -54.70 10.83
C ASN A 40 -7.35 -53.87 12.00
N GLY A 41 -7.31 -52.53 11.91
CA GLY A 41 -7.75 -51.62 12.96
C GLY A 41 -6.74 -51.39 14.08
N ARG A 42 -5.48 -51.85 13.93
CA ARG A 42 -4.43 -51.53 14.92
C ARG A 42 -3.98 -50.10 14.70
N VAL A 43 -3.92 -49.33 15.79
CA VAL A 43 -3.45 -47.94 15.76
C VAL A 43 -1.93 -47.93 15.52
N ILE A 44 -1.51 -47.20 14.49
CA ILE A 44 -0.12 -47.14 14.01
C ILE A 44 0.72 -46.21 14.89
N SER A 45 0.10 -45.17 15.44
CA SER A 45 0.69 -44.13 16.28
C SER A 45 0.95 -44.55 17.73
N ASP A 46 0.44 -45.69 18.20
CA ASP A 46 0.47 -46.08 19.61
C ASP A 46 1.87 -45.95 20.25
N LEU A 47 2.91 -46.42 19.56
CA LEU A 47 4.30 -46.39 20.06
C LEU A 47 5.02 -45.04 19.87
N PHE A 48 4.31 -44.03 19.36
CA PHE A 48 4.80 -42.68 19.09
C PHE A 48 4.13 -41.64 20.00
N MET A 49 3.17 -42.06 20.82
CA MET A 49 2.37 -41.17 21.66
C MET A 49 3.19 -40.52 22.78
N GLU A 50 4.07 -41.29 23.41
CA GLU A 50 4.91 -40.88 24.52
C GLU A 50 6.37 -41.30 24.27
N LEU A 51 7.31 -40.66 24.96
CA LEU A 51 8.73 -41.05 24.88
C LEU A 51 8.97 -42.41 25.55
N PRO A 52 9.92 -43.22 25.04
CA PRO A 52 10.35 -44.43 25.74
C PRO A 52 10.78 -44.14 27.17
N ASP A 53 10.47 -45.00 28.13
CA ASP A 53 10.92 -44.78 29.50
C ASP A 53 12.46 -44.75 29.57
N ARG A 54 13.01 -43.79 30.33
CA ARG A 54 14.45 -43.53 30.36
C ARG A 54 15.22 -44.55 31.19
N GLU A 55 14.57 -45.18 32.17
CA GLU A 55 15.17 -46.25 32.98
C GLU A 55 15.14 -47.58 32.21
N GLU A 56 14.07 -47.85 31.46
CA GLU A 56 13.93 -49.06 30.65
C GLU A 56 14.74 -49.02 29.35
N TYR A 57 14.85 -47.85 28.71
CA TYR A 57 15.56 -47.66 27.42
C TYR A 57 16.62 -46.56 27.50
N PRO A 58 17.64 -46.68 28.37
CA PRO A 58 18.67 -45.66 28.51
C PRO A 58 19.52 -45.46 27.24
N ASP A 59 19.70 -46.52 26.44
CA ASP A 59 20.44 -46.52 25.17
C ASP A 59 19.71 -45.76 24.06
N TYR A 60 18.38 -45.69 24.10
CA TYR A 60 17.59 -44.81 23.22
C TYR A 60 18.03 -43.35 23.37
N TYR A 61 18.18 -42.87 24.61
CA TYR A 61 18.59 -41.50 24.91
C TYR A 61 20.09 -41.22 24.67
N LEU A 62 20.91 -42.27 24.54
CA LEU A 62 22.29 -42.13 24.08
C LEU A 62 22.37 -41.99 22.56
N THR A 63 21.49 -42.70 21.85
CA THR A 63 21.45 -42.74 20.39
C THR A 63 20.73 -41.52 19.83
N ILE A 64 19.49 -41.29 20.25
CA ILE A 64 18.60 -40.25 19.74
C ILE A 64 18.85 -38.92 20.46
N LYS A 65 19.28 -37.91 19.69
CA LYS A 65 19.66 -36.59 20.23
C LYS A 65 18.49 -35.66 20.48
N ASN A 66 17.41 -35.81 19.73
CA ASN A 66 16.21 -34.99 19.85
C ASN A 66 14.97 -35.88 20.09
N PRO A 67 14.81 -36.50 21.28
CA PRO A 67 13.61 -37.28 21.59
C PRO A 67 12.35 -36.44 21.42
N ILE A 68 11.35 -37.00 20.73
CA ILE A 68 10.06 -36.34 20.49
C ILE A 68 8.95 -37.40 20.41
N ALA A 69 7.73 -37.00 20.76
CA ALA A 69 6.53 -37.83 20.77
C ALA A 69 5.30 -36.97 20.42
N PHE A 70 4.17 -37.59 20.07
CA PHE A 70 2.96 -36.88 19.67
C PHE A 70 2.40 -35.98 20.77
N ASP A 71 2.47 -36.40 22.04
CA ASP A 71 2.04 -35.59 23.19
C ASP A 71 2.83 -34.26 23.30
N ILE A 72 4.13 -34.29 23.07
CA ILE A 72 5.01 -33.12 23.06
C ILE A 72 4.61 -32.17 21.91
N ILE A 73 4.38 -32.72 20.72
CA ILE A 73 3.94 -31.96 19.54
C ILE A 73 2.56 -31.34 19.78
N ARG A 74 1.62 -32.11 20.35
CA ARG A 74 0.27 -31.67 20.71
C ARG A 74 0.28 -30.53 21.71
N ASN A 75 1.07 -30.67 22.78
CA ASN A 75 1.21 -29.64 23.81
C ASN A 75 1.82 -28.36 23.23
N ARG A 76 2.87 -28.48 22.40
CA ARG A 76 3.51 -27.34 21.73
C ARG A 76 2.54 -26.63 20.78
N LEU A 77 1.74 -27.37 20.03
CA LEU A 77 0.72 -26.81 19.15
C LEU A 77 -0.38 -26.09 19.95
N GLY A 78 -0.86 -26.72 21.02
CA GLY A 78 -1.90 -26.15 21.91
C GLY A 78 -1.46 -24.87 22.62
N SER A 79 -0.18 -24.76 22.97
CA SER A 79 0.38 -23.56 23.61
C SER A 79 0.81 -22.47 22.61
N GLY A 80 0.61 -22.67 21.30
CA GLY A 80 1.05 -21.73 20.26
C GLY A 80 2.57 -21.66 20.07
N GLY A 81 3.31 -22.70 20.46
CA GLY A 81 4.78 -22.74 20.48
C GLY A 81 5.46 -22.75 19.10
N TYR A 82 4.70 -22.82 18.00
CA TYR A 82 5.22 -22.83 16.63
C TYR A 82 5.34 -21.45 15.96
N GLY A 83 4.84 -20.36 16.57
CA GLY A 83 5.19 -18.98 16.19
C GLY A 83 4.87 -18.55 14.74
N GLY A 84 5.72 -17.71 14.14
CA GLY A 84 5.53 -17.08 12.82
C GLY A 84 5.90 -17.94 11.59
N ASP A 85 6.70 -19.00 11.77
CA ASP A 85 7.00 -20.02 10.75
C ASP A 85 6.40 -21.37 11.21
N ASN A 86 5.07 -21.36 11.36
CA ASN A 86 4.34 -22.37 12.11
C ASN A 86 4.32 -23.75 11.45
N ILE A 87 4.15 -23.81 10.12
CA ILE A 87 4.07 -25.08 9.37
C ILE A 87 5.44 -25.76 9.26
N SER A 88 6.51 -25.01 8.95
CA SER A 88 7.85 -25.59 8.77
C SER A 88 8.37 -26.20 10.07
N SER A 89 8.15 -25.51 11.19
CA SER A 89 8.55 -25.97 12.52
C SER A 89 7.74 -27.18 12.98
N PHE A 90 6.43 -27.19 12.70
CA PHE A 90 5.55 -28.34 12.96
C PHE A 90 5.93 -29.56 12.11
N ALA A 91 6.17 -29.36 10.81
CA ALA A 91 6.62 -30.41 9.90
C ALA A 91 7.96 -31.03 10.34
N LYS A 92 8.89 -30.18 10.81
CA LYS A 92 10.18 -30.63 11.33
C LYS A 92 10.03 -31.56 12.53
N ASP A 93 9.13 -31.23 13.45
CA ASP A 93 8.86 -32.08 14.62
C ASP A 93 8.26 -33.44 14.23
N LEU A 94 7.27 -33.45 13.33
CA LEU A 94 6.67 -34.67 12.80
C LEU A 94 7.67 -35.55 12.04
N ARG A 95 8.58 -34.94 11.25
CA ARG A 95 9.66 -35.66 10.57
C ARG A 95 10.69 -36.21 11.56
N THR A 96 11.00 -35.46 12.61
CA THR A 96 11.91 -35.91 13.67
C THR A 96 11.36 -37.13 14.39
N LEU A 97 10.05 -37.16 14.66
CA LEU A 97 9.35 -38.30 15.26
C LEU A 97 9.59 -39.60 14.50
N THR A 98 9.35 -39.60 13.17
CA THR A 98 9.51 -40.80 12.34
C THR A 98 10.98 -41.11 12.06
N ALA A 99 11.84 -40.09 11.93
CA ALA A 99 13.28 -40.25 11.74
C ALA A 99 13.92 -40.97 12.94
N ASN A 100 13.62 -40.52 14.17
CA ASN A 100 14.15 -41.14 15.40
C ASN A 100 13.77 -42.63 15.49
N ALA A 101 12.51 -42.95 15.18
CA ALA A 101 12.05 -44.33 15.19
C ALA A 101 12.77 -45.19 14.14
N LYS A 102 13.03 -44.67 12.94
CA LYS A 102 13.79 -45.38 11.89
C LYS A 102 15.29 -45.50 12.21
N GLU A 103 15.85 -44.54 12.93
CA GLU A 103 17.26 -44.54 13.34
C GLU A 103 17.53 -45.55 14.46
N TYR A 104 16.71 -45.55 15.50
CA TYR A 104 16.90 -46.45 16.65
C TYR A 104 16.53 -47.90 16.33
N ASN A 105 15.48 -48.11 15.53
CA ASN A 105 14.93 -49.45 15.31
C ASN A 105 15.48 -50.11 14.03
N ARG A 106 15.67 -51.44 14.10
CA ARG A 106 16.11 -52.23 12.95
C ARG A 106 15.14 -52.09 11.77
N LYS A 107 15.68 -51.92 10.56
CA LYS A 107 14.91 -51.94 9.31
C LYS A 107 14.00 -53.17 9.24
N GLY A 108 12.70 -52.92 9.04
CA GLY A 108 11.69 -53.96 8.94
C GLY A 108 11.05 -54.39 10.27
N ALA A 109 11.50 -53.88 11.42
CA ALA A 109 10.77 -54.01 12.68
C ALA A 109 9.38 -53.35 12.57
N PRO A 110 8.36 -53.79 13.35
CA PRO A 110 7.02 -53.21 13.30
C PRO A 110 7.01 -51.68 13.45
N ILE A 111 7.66 -51.14 14.47
CA ILE A 111 7.77 -49.68 14.70
C ILE A 111 8.51 -48.96 13.56
N HIS A 112 9.50 -49.59 12.94
CA HIS A 112 10.17 -49.00 11.76
C HIS A 112 9.21 -48.96 10.56
N ARG A 113 8.38 -49.99 10.35
CA ARG A 113 7.37 -50.00 9.28
C ARG A 113 6.30 -48.95 9.55
N ASP A 114 5.86 -48.84 10.79
CA ASP A 114 4.89 -47.83 11.23
C ASP A 114 5.42 -46.41 11.03
N ALA A 115 6.71 -46.17 11.35
CA ALA A 115 7.37 -44.90 11.09
C ALA A 115 7.42 -44.54 9.60
N VAL A 116 7.64 -45.51 8.71
CA VAL A 116 7.60 -45.30 7.25
C VAL A 116 6.19 -44.97 6.79
N THR A 117 5.17 -45.66 7.32
CA THR A 117 3.76 -45.37 7.00
C THR A 117 3.38 -43.97 7.46
N LEU A 118 3.70 -43.59 8.71
CA LEU A 118 3.45 -42.25 9.24
C LEU A 118 4.19 -41.18 8.44
N GLU A 119 5.46 -41.40 8.08
CA GLU A 119 6.23 -40.48 7.24
C GLU A 119 5.53 -40.20 5.92
N ASN A 120 5.05 -41.22 5.20
CA ASN A 120 4.33 -41.01 3.94
C ASN A 120 3.06 -40.17 4.13
N HIS A 121 2.29 -40.40 5.21
CA HIS A 121 1.11 -39.61 5.52
C HIS A 121 1.46 -38.16 5.91
N ILE A 122 2.55 -37.97 6.66
CA ILE A 122 3.08 -36.66 7.03
C ILE A 122 3.49 -35.90 5.77
N GLU A 123 4.26 -36.50 4.86
CA GLU A 123 4.71 -35.82 3.65
C GLU A 123 3.53 -35.45 2.74
N VAL A 124 2.53 -36.32 2.58
CA VAL A 124 1.31 -35.97 1.83
C VAL A 124 0.53 -34.81 2.48
N ALA A 125 0.39 -34.83 3.80
CA ALA A 125 -0.32 -33.78 4.53
C ALA A 125 0.45 -32.44 4.54
N MET A 126 1.79 -32.48 4.65
CA MET A 126 2.63 -31.30 4.57
C MET A 126 2.69 -30.76 3.15
N GLN A 127 2.74 -31.62 2.13
CA GLN A 127 2.66 -31.20 0.74
C GLN A 127 1.34 -30.50 0.46
N ALA A 128 0.20 -31.02 0.94
CA ALA A 128 -1.09 -30.33 0.82
C ALA A 128 -1.15 -28.96 1.52
N LEU A 129 -0.44 -28.79 2.65
CA LEU A 129 -0.29 -27.49 3.32
C LEU A 129 0.68 -26.53 2.61
N LEU A 130 1.66 -27.07 1.88
CA LEU A 130 2.69 -26.30 1.18
C LEU A 130 2.28 -25.96 -0.26
N ASP A 131 1.49 -26.80 -0.93
CA ASP A 131 0.99 -26.56 -2.30
C ASP A 131 0.02 -25.36 -2.35
N GLU A 132 -0.72 -25.08 -1.27
CA GLU A 132 -1.46 -23.80 -1.16
C GLU A 132 -0.55 -22.56 -0.99
N GLN A 133 0.76 -22.73 -0.72
CA GLN A 133 1.69 -21.59 -0.73
C GLN A 133 1.99 -21.11 -2.15
N ASP A 134 1.73 -21.92 -3.18
CA ASP A 134 1.90 -21.54 -4.60
C ASP A 134 0.63 -21.01 -5.27
N GLU A 135 -0.54 -21.10 -4.62
CA GLU A 135 -1.81 -20.51 -5.12
C GLU A 135 -2.13 -19.12 -4.54
N GLN A 136 -1.28 -18.58 -3.67
CA GLN A 136 -1.27 -17.14 -3.43
C GLN A 136 -0.46 -16.47 -4.57
N GLU A 137 -1.07 -16.29 -5.75
CA GLU A 137 -0.49 -15.67 -6.97
C GLU A 137 0.78 -14.84 -6.68
N GLN A 138 1.98 -15.45 -6.78
CA GLN A 138 3.24 -14.70 -6.69
C GLN A 138 3.16 -13.63 -7.78
N PHE A 139 3.24 -12.36 -7.38
CA PHE A 139 3.02 -11.23 -8.27
C PHE A 139 3.88 -11.38 -9.53
N SER A 140 3.22 -11.36 -10.70
CA SER A 140 3.78 -11.88 -11.94
C SER A 140 5.02 -11.07 -12.38
N ILE A 141 6.18 -11.73 -12.40
CA ILE A 141 7.42 -11.17 -12.94
C ILE A 141 7.27 -10.85 -14.43
N ASP A 142 6.52 -11.68 -15.16
CA ASP A 142 6.25 -11.45 -16.58
C ASP A 142 5.39 -10.19 -16.80
N PHE A 143 4.38 -9.97 -15.94
CA PHE A 143 3.61 -8.73 -15.91
C PHE A 143 4.53 -7.52 -15.66
N CYS A 144 5.37 -7.59 -14.64
CA CYS A 144 6.30 -6.50 -14.30
C CYS A 144 7.22 -6.17 -15.48
N ASN A 145 7.80 -7.21 -16.10
CA ASN A 145 8.70 -7.06 -17.25
C ASN A 145 7.98 -6.52 -18.49
N ARG A 146 6.72 -6.90 -18.71
CA ARG A 146 5.90 -6.35 -19.80
C ARG A 146 5.66 -4.85 -19.62
N VAL A 147 5.21 -4.44 -18.44
CA VAL A 147 4.95 -3.03 -18.12
C VAL A 147 6.25 -2.23 -18.20
N LEU A 148 7.33 -2.72 -17.57
CA LEU A 148 8.65 -2.09 -17.65
C LEU A 148 9.10 -1.92 -19.10
N LYS A 149 8.92 -2.95 -19.95
CA LYS A 149 9.30 -2.90 -21.37
C LYS A 149 8.47 -1.87 -22.13
N ALA A 150 7.19 -1.73 -21.84
CA ALA A 150 6.33 -0.75 -22.49
C ALA A 150 6.79 0.68 -22.15
N ILE A 151 7.03 0.97 -20.86
CA ILE A 151 7.52 2.29 -20.40
C ILE A 151 8.91 2.58 -20.97
N LYS A 152 9.83 1.62 -20.87
CA LYS A 152 11.22 1.77 -21.31
C LYS A 152 11.36 2.01 -22.81
N ASN A 153 10.39 1.59 -23.63
CA ASN A 153 10.47 1.74 -25.09
C ASN A 153 9.46 2.76 -25.64
N HIS A 154 8.77 3.50 -24.77
CA HIS A 154 7.78 4.48 -25.18
C HIS A 154 8.41 5.65 -25.94
N ARG A 155 7.81 5.98 -27.09
CA ARG A 155 8.24 7.08 -27.95
C ARG A 155 7.08 8.03 -28.19
N ASP A 156 7.38 9.32 -28.19
CA ASP A 156 6.40 10.37 -28.51
C ASP A 156 6.12 10.43 -30.02
N GLU A 157 5.24 11.35 -30.43
CA GLU A 157 4.85 11.55 -31.83
C GLU A 157 6.03 11.90 -32.76
N SER A 158 7.11 12.46 -32.21
CA SER A 158 8.34 12.78 -32.94
C SER A 158 9.29 11.57 -33.06
N GLY A 159 8.99 10.48 -32.36
CA GLY A 159 9.83 9.29 -32.25
C GLY A 159 10.91 9.39 -31.18
N ARG A 160 10.95 10.46 -30.38
CA ARG A 160 11.90 10.63 -29.27
C ARG A 160 11.56 9.65 -28.14
N LEU A 161 12.60 9.10 -27.51
CA LEU A 161 12.43 8.17 -26.39
C LEU A 161 12.11 8.94 -25.11
N VAL A 162 10.87 8.86 -24.65
CA VAL A 162 10.37 9.65 -23.50
C VAL A 162 11.04 9.20 -22.19
N SER A 163 11.40 7.92 -22.08
CA SER A 163 11.99 7.34 -20.86
C SER A 163 13.51 7.51 -20.73
N GLU A 164 14.17 8.22 -21.64
CA GLU A 164 15.63 8.33 -21.69
C GLU A 164 16.25 8.80 -20.36
N LEU A 165 15.72 9.88 -19.77
CA LEU A 165 16.21 10.45 -18.51
C LEU A 165 15.75 9.68 -17.25
N PHE A 166 14.95 8.63 -17.42
CA PHE A 166 14.44 7.78 -16.32
C PHE A 166 15.16 6.43 -16.27
N LEU A 167 16.06 6.15 -17.22
CA LEU A 167 16.74 4.86 -17.32
C LEU A 167 17.65 4.60 -16.12
N GLU A 168 18.42 5.60 -15.71
CA GLU A 168 19.42 5.54 -14.64
C GLU A 168 19.32 6.78 -13.75
N LEU A 169 19.84 6.68 -12.53
CA LEU A 169 19.90 7.83 -11.62
C LEU A 169 20.87 8.91 -12.13
N PRO A 170 20.59 10.21 -11.88
CA PRO A 170 21.55 11.27 -12.16
C PRO A 170 22.90 11.01 -11.50
N SER A 171 24.00 11.36 -12.16
CA SER A 171 25.34 11.20 -11.56
C SER A 171 25.46 12.03 -10.27
N HIS A 172 25.89 11.41 -9.19
CA HIS A 172 26.11 12.10 -7.91
C HIS A 172 27.25 13.14 -8.00
N GLU A 173 28.18 12.97 -8.93
CA GLU A 173 29.26 13.94 -9.15
C GLU A 173 28.76 15.18 -9.90
N GLU A 174 27.86 14.99 -10.86
CA GLU A 174 27.35 16.08 -11.70
C GLU A 174 26.14 16.79 -11.09
N TYR A 175 25.32 16.06 -10.33
CA TYR A 175 24.07 16.55 -9.71
C TYR A 175 24.02 16.21 -8.21
N PRO A 176 24.93 16.75 -7.38
CA PRO A 176 24.92 16.48 -5.94
C PRO A 176 23.67 17.03 -5.25
N ASP A 177 23.13 18.16 -5.73
CA ASP A 177 21.91 18.81 -5.25
C ASP A 177 20.65 17.95 -5.44
N TYR A 178 20.62 17.10 -6.48
CA TYR A 178 19.56 16.12 -6.66
C TYR A 178 19.42 15.21 -5.43
N TYR A 179 20.53 14.76 -4.87
CA TYR A 179 20.56 13.87 -3.70
C TYR A 179 20.34 14.62 -2.37
N GLU A 180 20.39 15.95 -2.38
CA GLU A 180 19.98 16.77 -1.24
C GLU A 180 18.45 16.99 -1.24
N GLU A 181 17.84 17.17 -2.41
CA GLU A 181 16.41 17.41 -2.55
C GLU A 181 15.55 16.14 -2.60
N ILE A 182 16.08 15.06 -3.18
CA ILE A 182 15.38 13.80 -3.38
C ILE A 182 15.84 12.79 -2.35
N GLU A 183 15.01 12.59 -1.32
CA GLU A 183 15.29 11.68 -0.20
C GLU A 183 15.46 10.23 -0.64
N ARG A 184 14.72 9.80 -1.68
CA ARG A 184 14.68 8.41 -2.13
C ARG A 184 14.82 8.29 -3.65
N PRO A 185 16.05 8.41 -4.19
CA PRO A 185 16.31 8.25 -5.62
C PRO A 185 15.91 6.85 -6.11
N ILE A 186 15.20 6.79 -7.24
CA ILE A 186 14.93 5.54 -7.98
C ILE A 186 14.86 5.83 -9.48
N ALA A 187 15.25 4.85 -10.29
CA ALA A 187 15.19 4.86 -11.75
C ALA A 187 14.76 3.47 -12.28
N LEU A 188 14.50 3.38 -13.59
CA LEU A 188 14.02 2.16 -14.25
C LEU A 188 15.00 0.99 -14.11
N ASP A 189 16.31 1.23 -14.07
CA ASP A 189 17.31 0.18 -13.82
C ASP A 189 17.19 -0.41 -12.40
N GLY A 190 16.94 0.43 -11.39
CA GLY A 190 16.66 0.05 -10.01
C GLY A 190 15.40 -0.79 -9.90
N ILE A 191 14.32 -0.35 -10.54
CA ILE A 191 13.06 -1.10 -10.63
C ILE A 191 13.29 -2.45 -11.32
N LYS A 192 14.03 -2.47 -12.44
CA LYS A 192 14.39 -3.72 -13.14
C LYS A 192 15.17 -4.69 -12.24
N LYS A 193 16.15 -4.19 -11.46
CA LYS A 193 16.89 -5.00 -10.49
C LYS A 193 15.95 -5.61 -9.46
N LYS A 194 15.01 -4.83 -8.91
CA LYS A 194 13.97 -5.28 -7.96
C LYS A 194 13.02 -6.33 -8.57
N ILE A 195 12.64 -6.19 -9.84
CA ILE A 195 11.88 -7.22 -10.57
C ILE A 195 12.67 -8.53 -10.62
N ASN A 196 13.94 -8.48 -11.05
CA ASN A 196 14.77 -9.67 -11.25
C ASN A 196 15.01 -10.48 -9.97
N ILE A 197 15.10 -9.81 -8.82
CA ILE A 197 15.27 -10.47 -7.51
C ILE A 197 13.93 -10.82 -6.83
N GLY A 198 12.80 -10.58 -7.51
CA GLY A 198 11.46 -10.91 -7.01
C GLY A 198 11.03 -10.10 -5.79
N SER A 199 11.51 -8.84 -5.67
CA SER A 199 11.17 -7.96 -4.53
C SER A 199 9.70 -7.54 -4.50
N TYR A 200 9.04 -7.48 -5.66
CA TYR A 200 7.62 -7.10 -5.73
C TYR A 200 6.75 -8.30 -5.43
N LYS A 201 6.07 -8.27 -4.28
CA LYS A 201 5.13 -9.31 -3.85
C LYS A 201 3.67 -8.96 -4.12
N THR A 202 3.40 -7.69 -4.37
CA THR A 202 2.07 -7.16 -4.66
C THR A 202 2.16 -6.11 -5.75
N LEU A 203 1.03 -5.86 -6.44
CA LEU A 203 0.91 -4.75 -7.36
C LEU A 203 1.23 -3.41 -6.69
N GLY A 204 0.72 -3.16 -5.49
CA GLY A 204 0.99 -1.92 -4.76
C GLY A 204 2.48 -1.66 -4.56
N SER A 205 3.27 -2.69 -4.23
CA SER A 205 4.73 -2.53 -4.08
C SER A 205 5.45 -2.15 -5.38
N PHE A 206 4.88 -2.53 -6.53
CA PHE A 206 5.38 -2.20 -7.85
C PHE A 206 4.92 -0.80 -8.30
N GLU A 207 3.65 -0.47 -8.05
CA GLU A 207 3.07 0.86 -8.26
C GLU A 207 3.83 1.93 -7.47
N ASP A 208 4.11 1.68 -6.19
CA ASP A 208 4.79 2.64 -5.29
C ASP A 208 6.17 3.09 -5.81
N ASP A 209 6.91 2.19 -6.46
CA ASP A 209 8.24 2.49 -7.00
C ASP A 209 8.18 3.27 -8.32
N PHE A 210 7.22 2.94 -9.19
CA PHE A 210 6.98 3.72 -10.41
C PHE A 210 6.47 5.12 -10.06
N GLU A 211 5.51 5.21 -9.14
CA GLU A 211 4.98 6.48 -8.65
C GLU A 211 6.08 7.33 -8.01
N LEU A 212 6.92 6.72 -7.17
CA LEU A 212 8.08 7.41 -6.59
C LEU A 212 9.02 7.96 -7.66
N MET A 213 9.31 7.19 -8.71
CA MET A 213 10.16 7.64 -9.82
C MET A 213 9.58 8.89 -10.52
N PHE A 214 8.28 8.87 -10.84
CA PHE A 214 7.62 10.00 -11.50
C PHE A 214 7.52 11.22 -10.57
N GLU A 215 7.20 11.01 -9.30
CA GLU A 215 7.11 12.09 -8.30
C GLU A 215 8.48 12.71 -8.01
N ASN A 216 9.56 11.92 -7.96
CA ASN A 216 10.92 12.46 -7.84
C ASN A 216 11.28 13.34 -9.03
N ALA A 217 10.97 12.91 -10.25
CA ALA A 217 11.22 13.70 -11.45
C ALA A 217 10.42 15.01 -11.44
N LYS A 218 9.13 14.97 -11.08
CA LYS A 218 8.27 16.15 -10.96
C LYS A 218 8.65 17.05 -9.76
N GLN A 219 9.25 16.47 -8.72
CA GLN A 219 9.77 17.21 -7.59
C GLN A 219 11.05 17.96 -7.94
N TYR A 220 12.03 17.32 -8.56
CA TYR A 220 13.31 17.98 -8.85
C TYR A 220 13.20 18.97 -10.03
N ASN A 221 12.46 18.61 -11.07
CA ASN A 221 12.40 19.39 -12.31
C ASN A 221 11.32 20.48 -12.26
N ALA A 222 11.55 21.56 -13.04
CA ALA A 222 10.58 22.65 -13.17
C ALA A 222 9.29 22.17 -13.86
N GLU A 223 8.14 22.63 -13.37
CA GLU A 223 6.85 22.33 -13.98
C GLU A 223 6.80 22.84 -15.43
N GLY A 224 6.36 21.99 -16.36
CA GLY A 224 6.35 22.28 -17.79
C GLY A 224 7.70 22.14 -18.50
N SER A 225 8.77 21.75 -17.81
CA SER A 225 10.00 21.28 -18.46
C SER A 225 9.77 19.95 -19.17
N ASP A 226 10.63 19.62 -20.15
CA ASP A 226 10.52 18.37 -20.91
C ASP A 226 10.51 17.15 -19.98
N VAL A 227 11.38 17.11 -18.96
CA VAL A 227 11.44 16.01 -17.99
C VAL A 227 10.17 15.89 -17.15
N TYR A 228 9.56 17.04 -16.79
CA TYR A 228 8.31 17.06 -16.04
C TYR A 228 7.15 16.52 -16.90
N LEU A 229 7.06 16.95 -18.16
CA LEU A 229 6.04 16.49 -19.10
C LEU A 229 6.22 15.01 -19.45
N ASP A 230 7.47 14.56 -19.64
CA ASP A 230 7.83 13.17 -19.84
C ASP A 230 7.41 12.31 -18.64
N ALA A 231 7.58 12.81 -17.42
CA ALA A 231 7.10 12.11 -16.21
C ALA A 231 5.57 11.95 -16.21
N GLU A 232 4.82 12.99 -16.57
CA GLU A 232 3.34 12.91 -16.66
C GLU A 232 2.88 11.94 -17.76
N GLU A 233 3.54 11.95 -18.91
CA GLU A 233 3.22 11.05 -20.03
C GLU A 233 3.51 9.58 -19.69
N LEU A 234 4.69 9.30 -19.14
CA LEU A 234 5.06 7.94 -18.73
C LEU A 234 4.19 7.44 -17.58
N GLN A 235 3.76 8.33 -16.67
CA GLN A 235 2.83 7.99 -15.60
C GLN A 235 1.45 7.60 -16.16
N GLN A 236 0.92 8.33 -17.13
CA GLN A 236 -0.33 7.97 -17.81
C GLN A 236 -0.19 6.63 -18.55
N LEU A 237 0.93 6.42 -19.23
CA LEU A 237 1.21 5.15 -19.89
C LEU A 237 1.30 4.00 -18.88
N PHE A 238 1.95 4.20 -17.73
CA PHE A 238 2.07 3.18 -16.68
C PHE A 238 0.70 2.68 -16.24
N TRP A 239 -0.21 3.61 -15.90
CA TRP A 239 -1.58 3.27 -15.51
C TRP A 239 -2.35 2.55 -16.63
N LYS A 240 -2.12 2.94 -17.88
CA LYS A 240 -2.67 2.23 -19.04
C LYS A 240 -2.13 0.82 -19.18
N GLU A 241 -0.82 0.61 -19.02
CA GLU A 241 -0.16 -0.69 -19.23
C GLU A 241 -0.49 -1.71 -18.14
N ILE A 242 -0.63 -1.27 -16.88
CA ILE A 242 -1.05 -2.17 -15.80
C ILE A 242 -2.53 -2.56 -15.94
N GLY A 243 -3.36 -1.70 -16.55
CA GLY A 243 -4.77 -1.97 -16.83
C GLY A 243 -5.04 -2.99 -17.95
N LYS A 244 -4.03 -3.35 -18.78
CA LYS A 244 -4.22 -4.24 -19.95
C LYS A 244 -4.40 -5.73 -19.62
N ASP A 245 -3.80 -6.22 -18.55
CA ASP A 245 -3.70 -7.66 -18.29
C ASP A 245 -4.84 -8.24 -17.44
N GLY A 246 -5.82 -7.45 -17.02
CA GLY A 246 -6.91 -7.91 -16.16
C GLY A 246 -6.46 -8.54 -14.83
N ARG A 247 -5.15 -8.43 -14.50
CA ARG A 247 -4.46 -8.98 -13.34
C ARG A 247 -3.51 -7.91 -12.84
N GLY A 248 -4.08 -6.91 -12.18
CA GLY A 248 -3.41 -5.66 -11.87
C GLY A 248 -4.34 -4.60 -11.29
N HIS A 249 -5.34 -5.04 -10.53
CA HIS A 249 -5.75 -4.34 -9.31
C HIS A 249 -5.69 -5.42 -8.23
N SER A 250 -5.23 -5.08 -7.04
CA SER A 250 -5.44 -5.90 -5.84
C SER A 250 -6.85 -6.48 -5.90
N LYS A 251 -7.00 -7.80 -5.73
CA LYS A 251 -8.28 -8.51 -5.64
C LYS A 251 -9.01 -8.13 -4.33
N ASP A 252 -9.34 -6.85 -4.25
CA ASP A 252 -10.35 -6.24 -3.37
C ASP A 252 -10.98 -5.00 -4.03
N ARG A 253 -10.75 -4.76 -5.33
CA ARG A 253 -11.81 -4.22 -6.18
C ARG A 253 -12.37 -5.39 -6.96
N HIS A 254 -13.60 -5.78 -6.61
CA HIS A 254 -14.42 -6.66 -7.43
C HIS A 254 -14.25 -6.30 -8.91
N LEU A 255 -14.30 -7.31 -9.79
CA LEU A 255 -14.53 -7.10 -11.24
C LEU A 255 -15.35 -5.82 -11.40
N ARG A 256 -14.79 -4.77 -12.03
CA ARG A 256 -15.47 -3.50 -12.23
C ARG A 256 -16.85 -3.81 -12.82
N ARG A 257 -17.86 -3.86 -11.95
CA ARG A 257 -19.26 -4.07 -12.31
C ARG A 257 -19.84 -2.78 -12.88
N HIS A 258 -19.04 -1.74 -13.07
CA HIS A 258 -19.43 -0.45 -13.63
C HIS A 258 -19.94 -0.65 -15.06
N ALA A 259 -21.24 -0.95 -15.18
CA ALA A 259 -21.93 -1.06 -16.45
C ALA A 259 -21.91 0.28 -17.19
N LYS A 260 -21.79 1.40 -16.47
CA LYS A 260 -21.90 2.75 -17.02
C LYS A 260 -21.15 3.79 -16.18
N GLU A 261 -20.37 4.65 -16.84
CA GLU A 261 -19.85 5.89 -16.23
C GLU A 261 -20.94 6.96 -16.15
N LEU A 262 -20.98 7.68 -15.03
CA LEU A 262 -21.91 8.76 -14.77
C LEU A 262 -21.17 10.09 -14.73
N THR A 263 -21.82 11.14 -15.24
CA THR A 263 -21.30 12.51 -15.13
C THR A 263 -21.71 13.19 -13.81
N GLN A 264 -22.84 12.76 -13.25
CA GLN A 264 -23.38 13.23 -11.98
C GLN A 264 -24.32 12.17 -11.37
N VAL A 265 -24.53 12.25 -10.06
CA VAL A 265 -25.50 11.47 -9.31
C VAL A 265 -26.29 12.37 -8.36
N VAL A 266 -27.54 12.02 -8.08
CA VAL A 266 -28.38 12.73 -7.10
C VAL A 266 -28.55 11.87 -5.87
N HIS A 267 -28.12 12.37 -4.71
CA HIS A 267 -28.22 11.68 -3.43
C HIS A 267 -28.74 12.64 -2.35
N HIS A 268 -29.78 12.22 -1.62
CA HIS A 268 -30.52 13.06 -0.67
C HIS A 268 -30.90 14.46 -1.21
N GLY A 269 -31.32 14.54 -2.47
CA GLY A 269 -31.71 15.79 -3.12
C GLY A 269 -30.54 16.72 -3.49
N THR A 270 -29.29 16.29 -3.30
CA THR A 270 -28.08 17.02 -3.69
C THR A 270 -27.43 16.34 -4.90
N THR A 271 -27.07 17.13 -5.91
CA THR A 271 -26.32 16.64 -7.07
C THR A 271 -24.82 16.65 -6.79
N TYR A 272 -24.18 15.50 -6.94
CA TYR A 272 -22.74 15.29 -6.86
C TYR A 272 -22.17 15.02 -8.26
N LYS A 273 -21.01 15.58 -8.56
CA LYS A 273 -20.31 15.45 -9.85
C LYS A 273 -18.83 15.16 -9.62
N VAL A 274 -18.15 14.69 -10.67
CA VAL A 274 -16.68 14.60 -10.69
C VAL A 274 -16.09 15.97 -10.35
N GLY A 275 -15.04 15.97 -9.52
CA GLY A 275 -14.39 17.19 -9.03
C GLY A 275 -15.01 17.78 -7.75
N ASP A 276 -16.16 17.28 -7.28
CA ASP A 276 -16.70 17.69 -5.98
C ASP A 276 -15.89 17.07 -4.83
N PHE A 277 -15.68 17.87 -3.78
CA PHE A 277 -15.20 17.38 -2.50
C PHE A 277 -16.38 16.99 -1.60
N VAL A 278 -16.27 15.83 -0.95
CA VAL A 278 -17.32 15.25 -0.13
C VAL A 278 -16.79 14.74 1.20
N HIS A 279 -17.67 14.73 2.18
CA HIS A 279 -17.54 13.92 3.37
C HIS A 279 -18.17 12.57 3.15
N LEU A 280 -17.39 11.52 3.33
CA LEU A 280 -17.86 10.14 3.32
C LEU A 280 -17.97 9.63 4.77
N LYS A 281 -18.89 8.70 4.98
CA LYS A 281 -19.11 8.04 6.26
C LYS A 281 -17.82 7.36 6.71
N ASN A 282 -17.46 7.59 7.97
CA ASN A 282 -16.33 6.91 8.62
C ASN A 282 -16.87 6.02 9.74
N ASP A 283 -16.91 4.71 9.49
CA ASP A 283 -17.41 3.74 10.48
C ASP A 283 -16.51 3.59 11.71
N ARG A 284 -15.22 3.95 11.60
CA ARG A 284 -14.27 3.87 12.72
C ARG A 284 -14.39 5.04 13.68
N ASP A 285 -14.68 6.23 13.15
CA ASP A 285 -14.87 7.45 13.93
C ASP A 285 -15.93 8.34 13.27
N PRO A 286 -17.21 8.21 13.67
CA PRO A 286 -18.30 9.00 13.11
C PRO A 286 -18.14 10.52 13.30
N SER A 287 -17.28 10.97 14.23
CA SER A 287 -17.01 12.40 14.44
C SER A 287 -16.02 12.98 13.43
N LYS A 288 -15.30 12.11 12.70
CA LYS A 288 -14.29 12.48 11.70
C LYS A 288 -14.64 11.85 10.35
N PRO A 289 -15.55 12.45 9.58
CA PRO A 289 -15.83 11.95 8.24
C PRO A 289 -14.57 11.93 7.37
N ILE A 290 -14.52 10.97 6.45
CA ILE A 290 -13.45 10.87 5.44
C ILE A 290 -13.62 12.04 4.48
N ILE A 291 -12.54 12.76 4.20
CA ILE A 291 -12.54 13.87 3.26
C ILE A 291 -12.06 13.32 1.92
N ALA A 292 -12.85 13.49 0.87
CA ALA A 292 -12.60 12.81 -0.40
C ALA A 292 -12.88 13.73 -1.59
N LEU A 293 -12.12 13.55 -2.67
CA LEU A 293 -12.35 14.19 -3.97
C LEU A 293 -12.84 13.14 -4.96
N ILE A 294 -14.00 13.38 -5.58
CA ILE A 294 -14.60 12.46 -6.56
C ILE A 294 -13.82 12.53 -7.88
N PHE A 295 -13.23 11.41 -8.30
CA PHE A 295 -12.52 11.24 -9.57
C PHE A 295 -13.38 10.58 -10.65
N SER A 296 -14.28 9.67 -10.27
CA SER A 296 -15.23 9.03 -11.18
C SER A 296 -16.55 8.78 -10.47
N LEU A 297 -17.62 8.66 -11.24
CA LEU A 297 -18.92 8.18 -10.79
C LEU A 297 -19.35 7.06 -11.74
N TRP A 298 -20.01 6.05 -11.19
CA TRP A 298 -20.39 4.87 -11.95
C TRP A 298 -21.70 4.27 -11.45
N GLU A 299 -22.32 3.50 -12.32
CA GLU A 299 -23.48 2.65 -12.05
C GLU A 299 -23.13 1.22 -12.42
N ASP A 300 -23.46 0.28 -11.55
CA ASP A 300 -23.18 -1.13 -11.76
C ASP A 300 -24.32 -1.87 -12.51
N GLU A 301 -24.10 -3.14 -12.87
CA GLU A 301 -25.12 -3.95 -13.56
C GLU A 301 -26.43 -4.13 -12.76
N SER A 302 -26.38 -3.96 -11.43
CA SER A 302 -27.55 -4.03 -10.55
C SER A 302 -28.27 -2.69 -10.40
N GLY A 303 -27.73 -1.61 -10.99
CA GLY A 303 -28.22 -0.24 -10.87
C GLY A 303 -27.73 0.48 -9.62
N GLU A 304 -26.78 -0.11 -8.87
CA GLU A 304 -26.16 0.53 -7.72
C GLU A 304 -25.16 1.60 -8.20
N THR A 305 -25.14 2.74 -7.51
CA THR A 305 -24.26 3.85 -7.88
C THR A 305 -23.12 4.01 -6.88
N GLY A 306 -21.93 4.25 -7.41
CA GLY A 306 -20.72 4.44 -6.62
C GLY A 306 -19.78 5.47 -7.21
N LEU A 307 -18.65 5.64 -6.55
CA LEU A 307 -17.64 6.65 -6.86
C LEU A 307 -16.23 6.14 -6.58
N ASP A 308 -15.29 6.53 -7.43
CA ASP A 308 -13.86 6.48 -7.09
C ASP A 308 -13.44 7.84 -6.55
N ALA A 309 -12.80 7.86 -5.37
CA ALA A 309 -12.34 9.09 -4.77
C ALA A 309 -10.94 9.00 -4.13
N THR A 310 -10.19 10.10 -4.23
CA THR A 310 -8.91 10.25 -3.52
C THR A 310 -9.16 10.85 -2.14
N TRP A 311 -8.58 10.23 -1.11
CA TRP A 311 -8.71 10.69 0.27
C TRP A 311 -7.80 11.86 0.60
N PHE A 312 -8.23 12.65 1.58
CA PHE A 312 -7.48 13.72 2.21
C PHE A 312 -7.42 13.45 3.72
N LEU A 313 -6.24 13.06 4.17
CA LEU A 313 -5.98 12.62 5.53
C LEU A 313 -5.70 13.80 6.43
N ARG A 314 -6.25 13.78 7.62
CA ARG A 314 -5.87 14.73 8.68
C ARG A 314 -4.47 14.35 9.19
N PRO A 315 -3.66 15.31 9.67
CA PRO A 315 -2.33 15.01 10.20
C PRO A 315 -2.32 13.96 11.32
N GLU A 316 -3.36 13.90 12.15
CA GLU A 316 -3.48 12.88 13.20
C GLU A 316 -3.75 11.46 12.69
N GLN A 317 -4.08 11.31 11.40
CA GLN A 317 -4.23 10.02 10.70
C GLN A 317 -2.94 9.59 10.00
N THR A 318 -1.87 10.41 10.02
CA THR A 318 -0.59 10.13 9.35
C THR A 318 0.55 9.88 10.32
N VAL A 319 1.64 9.28 9.82
CA VAL A 319 2.92 9.16 10.54
C VAL A 319 3.89 10.13 9.90
N HIS A 320 4.46 11.04 10.68
CA HIS A 320 5.34 12.11 10.20
C HIS A 320 6.34 12.50 11.29
N PRO A 321 7.44 13.21 10.94
CA PRO A 321 8.43 13.66 11.91
C PRO A 321 7.82 14.50 13.05
N TYR A 322 8.37 14.36 14.25
CA TYR A 322 7.88 15.06 15.45
C TYR A 322 7.87 16.59 15.30
N ALA A 323 8.82 17.16 14.55
CA ALA A 323 8.92 18.60 14.33
C ALA A 323 7.93 19.16 13.31
N SER A 324 7.12 18.31 12.65
CA SER A 324 6.18 18.75 11.61
C SER A 324 5.11 19.69 12.16
N ARG A 325 4.80 20.72 11.37
CA ARG A 325 3.80 21.73 11.69
C ARG A 325 2.75 21.78 10.58
N PHE A 326 1.51 22.06 10.95
CA PHE A 326 0.35 22.04 10.06
C PHE A 326 -0.56 23.26 10.27
N TYR A 327 -1.21 23.75 9.23
CA TYR A 327 -2.23 24.79 9.35
C TYR A 327 -3.46 24.28 10.12
N PRO A 328 -4.22 25.18 10.77
CA PRO A 328 -5.55 24.86 11.25
C PRO A 328 -6.40 24.30 10.10
N SER A 329 -7.00 23.12 10.30
CA SER A 329 -7.75 22.38 9.26
C SER A 329 -6.93 21.94 8.05
N GLU A 330 -5.59 21.78 8.20
CA GLU A 330 -4.78 21.17 7.14
C GLU A 330 -5.16 19.69 6.95
N VAL A 331 -5.20 19.28 5.69
CA VAL A 331 -5.37 17.91 5.24
C VAL A 331 -4.31 17.58 4.20
N LEU A 332 -3.97 16.31 4.09
CA LEU A 332 -2.88 15.77 3.30
C LEU A 332 -3.45 14.87 2.22
N LYS A 333 -3.16 15.16 0.95
CA LYS A 333 -3.64 14.32 -0.15
C LYS A 333 -3.00 12.93 -0.09
N ALA A 334 -3.80 11.86 -0.12
CA ALA A 334 -3.30 10.50 -0.26
C ALA A 334 -2.92 10.18 -1.73
N SER A 335 -2.04 9.18 -1.90
CA SER A 335 -1.59 8.75 -3.24
C SER A 335 -2.60 7.84 -3.96
N GLY A 336 -3.53 7.21 -3.24
CA GLY A 336 -4.47 6.22 -3.77
C GLY A 336 -5.89 6.73 -4.02
N SER A 337 -6.60 6.01 -4.89
CA SER A 337 -8.05 6.14 -5.11
C SER A 337 -8.79 5.00 -4.42
N HIS A 338 -9.90 5.32 -3.77
CA HIS A 338 -10.73 4.42 -2.99
C HIS A 338 -12.15 4.41 -3.56
N GLU A 339 -12.75 3.22 -3.61
CA GLU A 339 -14.11 3.02 -4.11
C GLU A 339 -15.11 3.12 -2.95
N HIS A 340 -16.21 3.81 -3.19
CA HIS A 340 -17.28 3.99 -2.21
C HIS A 340 -18.64 3.91 -2.90
N THR A 341 -19.66 3.52 -2.14
CA THR A 341 -21.05 3.65 -2.61
C THR A 341 -21.50 5.10 -2.47
N VAL A 342 -22.45 5.53 -3.31
CA VAL A 342 -23.03 6.88 -3.20
C VAL A 342 -23.77 7.08 -1.87
N GLU A 343 -24.25 6.00 -1.25
CA GLU A 343 -24.91 6.03 0.07
C GLU A 343 -23.98 6.45 1.22
N GLU A 344 -22.67 6.33 1.03
CA GLU A 344 -21.69 6.77 2.03
C GLU A 344 -21.48 8.29 2.04
N ILE A 345 -21.97 9.01 1.03
CA ILE A 345 -21.84 10.47 0.99
C ILE A 345 -22.73 11.11 2.05
N GLN A 346 -22.11 11.82 2.98
CA GLN A 346 -22.81 12.58 4.02
C GLN A 346 -23.17 14.00 3.55
N GLU A 347 -22.20 14.73 3.00
CA GLU A 347 -22.37 16.12 2.57
C GLU A 347 -21.24 16.57 1.63
N LYS A 348 -21.44 17.71 0.95
CA LYS A 348 -20.35 18.42 0.27
C LYS A 348 -19.47 19.17 1.26
N CYS A 349 -18.16 19.08 1.06
CA CYS A 349 -17.16 19.90 1.73
C CYS A 349 -16.26 20.57 0.68
N PHE A 350 -15.20 21.26 1.11
CA PHE A 350 -14.23 21.87 0.21
C PHE A 350 -12.81 21.65 0.70
N VAL A 351 -11.89 21.38 -0.21
CA VAL A 351 -10.45 21.41 0.06
C VAL A 351 -9.83 22.42 -0.89
N LEU A 352 -9.14 23.41 -0.33
CA LEU A 352 -8.46 24.45 -1.08
C LEU A 352 -6.95 24.26 -0.99
N TYR A 353 -6.26 24.53 -2.10
CA TYR A 353 -4.82 24.77 -2.02
C TYR A 353 -4.54 26.02 -1.18
N VAL A 354 -3.46 26.01 -0.40
CA VAL A 354 -3.14 27.10 0.56
C VAL A 354 -3.22 28.50 -0.06
N ARG A 355 -2.76 28.67 -1.31
CA ARG A 355 -2.79 29.95 -2.03
C ARG A 355 -4.22 30.47 -2.25
N ASP A 356 -5.16 29.58 -2.46
CA ASP A 356 -6.56 29.93 -2.74
C ASP A 356 -7.34 30.05 -1.43
N PHE A 357 -7.02 29.21 -0.43
CA PHE A 357 -7.58 29.29 0.91
C PHE A 357 -7.34 30.65 1.57
N VAL A 358 -6.17 31.29 1.37
CA VAL A 358 -5.91 32.61 1.95
C VAL A 358 -6.62 33.75 1.22
N ARG A 359 -7.10 33.53 0.00
CA ARG A 359 -7.68 34.58 -0.85
C ARG A 359 -9.19 34.68 -0.74
N GLY A 360 -9.89 33.59 -0.47
CA GLY A 360 -11.35 33.60 -0.40
C GLY A 360 -11.97 32.27 -0.04
N ARG A 361 -13.31 32.24 -0.09
CA ARG A 361 -14.14 31.03 0.06
C ARG A 361 -14.69 30.61 -1.29
N PRO A 362 -14.97 29.32 -1.53
CA PRO A 362 -15.69 28.88 -2.72
C PRO A 362 -17.01 29.63 -2.84
N MET A 363 -17.38 30.03 -4.06
CA MET A 363 -18.62 30.77 -4.32
C MET A 363 -19.86 29.93 -3.99
N GLU A 364 -19.76 28.61 -4.18
CA GLU A 364 -20.82 27.64 -3.86
C GLU A 364 -20.91 27.28 -2.38
N TRP A 365 -19.96 27.75 -1.55
CA TRP A 365 -19.92 27.44 -0.12
C TRP A 365 -21.10 28.08 0.63
N LYS A 366 -21.70 27.30 1.53
CA LYS A 366 -22.78 27.72 2.42
C LYS A 366 -22.34 27.67 3.88
N GLN A 367 -22.91 28.55 4.70
CA GLN A 367 -22.67 28.57 6.14
C GLN A 367 -22.94 27.19 6.75
N GLY A 368 -21.96 26.68 7.51
CA GLY A 368 -22.00 25.34 8.12
C GLY A 368 -21.21 24.27 7.37
N GLN A 369 -20.87 24.49 6.09
CA GLN A 369 -20.01 23.56 5.35
C GLN A 369 -18.54 23.72 5.74
N ASN A 370 -17.82 22.61 5.75
CA ASN A 370 -16.41 22.57 6.08
C ASN A 370 -15.53 22.98 4.89
N ILE A 371 -14.49 23.78 5.16
CA ILE A 371 -13.42 24.11 4.21
C ILE A 371 -12.09 23.71 4.86
N TYR A 372 -11.33 22.88 4.16
CA TYR A 372 -10.00 22.42 4.53
C TYR A 372 -8.93 23.08 3.68
N VAL A 373 -7.70 23.10 4.20
CA VAL A 373 -6.53 23.57 3.46
C VAL A 373 -5.60 22.39 3.16
N CYS A 374 -5.05 22.34 1.95
CA CYS A 374 -4.07 21.33 1.58
C CYS A 374 -2.83 22.02 0.99
N GLU A 375 -1.65 21.64 1.49
CA GLU A 375 -0.36 22.06 0.92
C GLU A 375 0.50 20.86 0.51
N GLN A 376 0.25 19.69 1.10
CA GLN A 376 1.13 18.54 1.05
C GLN A 376 0.37 17.27 0.68
N ARG A 377 1.09 16.34 0.05
CA ARG A 377 0.66 14.97 -0.15
C ARG A 377 1.38 14.07 0.85
N TYR A 378 0.75 12.95 1.18
CA TYR A 378 1.27 11.94 2.09
C TYR A 378 1.43 10.62 1.36
N ASN A 379 2.64 10.07 1.41
CA ASN A 379 2.92 8.72 0.91
C ASN A 379 2.71 7.73 2.07
N GLU A 380 1.68 6.89 1.95
CA GLU A 380 1.32 5.93 2.99
C GLU A 380 2.33 4.79 3.13
N THR A 381 3.01 4.39 2.07
CA THR A 381 4.00 3.31 2.10
C THR A 381 5.27 3.76 2.81
N TYR A 382 5.72 4.97 2.50
CA TYR A 382 6.99 5.51 2.97
C TYR A 382 6.87 6.43 4.17
N LYS A 383 5.64 6.72 4.61
CA LYS A 383 5.35 7.57 5.77
C LYS A 383 6.03 8.94 5.65
N SER A 384 6.03 9.49 4.44
CA SER A 384 6.70 10.74 4.09
C SER A 384 5.72 11.78 3.54
N LEU A 385 6.09 13.06 3.71
CA LEU A 385 5.32 14.21 3.25
C LEU A 385 6.10 14.91 2.14
N SER A 386 5.42 15.28 1.05
CA SER A 386 6.00 16.12 0.01
C SER A 386 5.06 17.27 -0.34
N LYS A 387 5.65 18.41 -0.69
CA LYS A 387 4.89 19.62 -1.02
C LYS A 387 4.23 19.47 -2.39
N ILE A 388 2.96 19.83 -2.48
CA ILE A 388 2.25 19.88 -3.77
C ILE A 388 2.70 21.14 -4.50
N LYS A 389 3.50 21.00 -5.56
CA LYS A 389 3.94 22.12 -6.40
C LYS A 389 2.84 22.58 -7.36
N ASN A 390 2.17 21.61 -8.00
CA ASN A 390 1.06 21.84 -8.91
C ASN A 390 -0.25 21.28 -8.34
N TRP A 391 -1.18 22.18 -7.96
CA TRP A 391 -2.50 21.76 -7.50
C TRP A 391 -3.35 21.11 -8.61
N ALA A 392 -3.13 21.43 -9.88
CA ALA A 392 -3.88 20.83 -10.98
C ALA A 392 -3.65 19.31 -11.08
N SER A 393 -2.44 18.83 -10.75
CA SER A 393 -2.13 17.39 -10.66
C SER A 393 -2.95 16.62 -9.61
N CYS A 394 -3.61 17.34 -8.70
CA CYS A 394 -4.43 16.76 -7.65
C CYS A 394 -5.91 16.65 -8.02
N LEU A 395 -6.30 17.16 -9.20
CA LEU A 395 -7.69 17.22 -9.65
C LEU A 395 -7.97 16.12 -10.69
N PRO A 396 -9.25 15.73 -10.89
CA PRO A 396 -9.61 14.77 -11.93
C PRO A 396 -9.28 15.27 -13.34
N PRO A 397 -9.10 14.38 -14.33
CA PRO A 397 -8.84 14.76 -15.70
C PRO A 397 -9.86 15.80 -16.21
N GLY A 398 -9.36 16.80 -16.95
CA GLY A 398 -10.17 17.90 -17.47
C GLY A 398 -10.56 18.99 -16.46
N HIS A 399 -10.32 18.79 -15.16
CA HIS A 399 -10.58 19.79 -14.13
C HIS A 399 -9.35 20.67 -13.89
N LYS A 400 -9.60 21.95 -13.65
CA LYS A 400 -8.57 22.96 -13.41
C LYS A 400 -8.83 23.68 -12.09
N PRO A 401 -7.79 24.18 -11.41
CA PRO A 401 -7.96 25.00 -10.21
C PRO A 401 -8.90 26.20 -10.42
N SER A 402 -8.95 26.74 -11.64
CA SER A 402 -9.81 27.87 -12.03
C SER A 402 -11.31 27.55 -12.07
N ASP A 403 -11.70 26.27 -12.02
CA ASP A 403 -13.10 25.85 -12.10
C ASP A 403 -13.84 26.20 -10.80
N MET A 404 -13.13 26.18 -9.67
CA MET A 404 -13.64 26.64 -8.38
C MET A 404 -13.51 28.16 -8.26
N LYS A 405 -14.63 28.87 -8.44
CA LYS A 405 -14.68 30.32 -8.25
C LYS A 405 -14.67 30.68 -6.78
N LEU A 406 -13.95 31.73 -6.42
CA LEU A 406 -13.82 32.18 -5.03
C LEU A 406 -14.50 33.54 -4.84
N ASN A 407 -15.24 33.67 -3.74
CA ASN A 407 -15.61 34.93 -3.13
C ASN A 407 -14.41 35.41 -2.29
N PRO A 408 -13.73 36.50 -2.69
CA PRO A 408 -12.52 36.93 -2.01
C PRO A 408 -12.84 37.42 -0.59
N TYR A 409 -11.88 37.24 0.32
CA TYR A 409 -11.94 37.91 1.61
C TYR A 409 -11.70 39.41 1.46
N PRO A 410 -12.20 40.24 2.39
CA PRO A 410 -11.85 41.66 2.44
C PRO A 410 -10.33 41.89 2.49
N GLU A 411 -9.62 41.05 3.26
CA GLU A 411 -8.16 40.98 3.31
C GLU A 411 -7.70 39.52 3.30
N PRO A 412 -6.54 39.22 2.68
CA PRO A 412 -5.99 37.86 2.69
C PRO A 412 -5.75 37.34 4.11
N LEU A 413 -6.07 36.07 4.35
CA LEU A 413 -5.85 35.44 5.65
C LEU A 413 -4.35 35.24 5.92
N ASN A 414 -3.92 35.55 7.14
CA ASN A 414 -2.59 35.22 7.62
C ASN A 414 -2.60 33.88 8.36
N LEU A 415 -2.17 32.81 7.69
CA LEU A 415 -2.13 31.47 8.26
C LEU A 415 -0.82 31.19 8.99
N LYS A 416 -0.90 30.57 10.16
CA LYS A 416 0.24 30.08 10.93
C LYS A 416 0.14 28.57 11.13
N LYS A 417 1.23 27.85 10.90
CA LYS A 417 1.31 26.43 11.18
C LYS A 417 1.51 26.18 12.67
N LEU A 418 0.69 25.31 13.24
CA LEU A 418 0.76 24.85 14.62
C LEU A 418 1.47 23.49 14.67
N PRO A 419 2.11 23.12 15.79
CA PRO A 419 2.59 21.77 15.98
C PRO A 419 1.48 20.71 15.86
N SER A 420 1.83 19.49 15.45
CA SER A 420 0.86 18.42 15.27
C SER A 420 0.11 18.07 16.56
N ALA A 421 -1.20 17.84 16.48
CA ALA A 421 -2.05 17.52 17.63
C ALA A 421 -1.68 16.19 18.33
N SER A 422 -0.95 15.28 17.66
CA SER A 422 -0.39 14.07 18.29
C SER A 422 0.60 14.37 19.42
N MET A 423 1.00 15.64 19.59
CA MET A 423 1.80 16.11 20.72
C MET A 423 1.01 16.34 22.01
N VAL A 424 -0.32 16.45 21.98
CA VAL A 424 -1.09 16.89 23.17
C VAL A 424 -1.40 15.74 24.14
N ASP A 425 -1.46 14.49 23.64
CA ASP A 425 -1.84 13.32 24.46
C ASP A 425 -0.67 12.58 25.13
N LYS A 426 0.59 12.93 24.82
CA LYS A 426 1.78 12.22 25.36
C LYS A 426 2.67 13.02 26.31
N ALA A 427 2.37 14.29 26.57
CA ALA A 427 3.08 15.11 27.55
C ALA A 427 2.09 15.65 28.59
N GLY A 428 2.05 15.02 29.76
CA GLY A 428 1.44 15.65 30.93
C GLY A 428 2.15 16.98 31.24
N ARG A 429 1.36 18.05 31.30
CA ARG A 429 1.60 19.34 32.00
C ARG A 429 3.02 19.93 31.92
N GLN A 430 3.20 20.85 30.97
CA GLN A 430 4.04 22.08 30.97
C GLN A 430 4.05 22.52 29.49
N ASP A 431 3.50 23.63 29.01
CA ASP A 431 3.33 24.96 29.59
C ASP A 431 1.95 25.52 29.22
N ALA A 432 1.19 25.90 30.24
CA ALA A 432 -0.01 26.70 30.09
C ALA A 432 0.40 28.19 30.09
N ASN A 433 0.86 28.72 28.95
CA ASN A 433 0.67 30.15 28.62
C ASN A 433 1.08 30.45 27.18
N GLU A 434 0.16 30.41 26.21
CA GLU A 434 0.21 31.32 25.06
C GLU A 434 -1.12 31.29 24.26
N GLY A 435 -1.82 32.43 24.30
CA GLY A 435 -2.71 32.92 23.25
C GLY A 435 -3.85 32.04 22.74
N SER A 436 -5.01 32.14 23.40
CA SER A 436 -6.31 31.69 22.86
C SER A 436 -6.54 32.26 21.44
N SER A 437 -6.48 31.40 20.42
CA SER A 437 -7.02 31.69 19.10
C SER A 437 -8.31 30.92 18.97
N ARG A 438 -9.44 31.61 19.17
CA ARG A 438 -10.77 31.04 19.06
C ARG A 438 -11.02 30.52 17.63
N SER A 439 -11.45 29.28 17.54
CA SER A 439 -12.22 28.77 16.41
C SER A 439 -13.55 29.50 16.35
N SER A 440 -13.76 30.34 15.33
CA SER A 440 -15.09 30.77 14.93
C SER A 440 -15.06 31.29 13.50
N THR A 441 -15.93 30.73 12.67
CA THR A 441 -16.42 31.33 11.43
C THR A 441 -16.67 32.83 11.66
N PRO A 442 -16.08 33.75 10.88
CA PRO A 442 -16.29 35.19 11.08
C PRO A 442 -17.74 35.54 10.74
N HIS A 443 -18.49 36.03 11.72
CA HIS A 443 -19.76 36.73 11.51
C HIS A 443 -19.52 38.19 11.15
N ASP A 444 -20.35 38.68 10.24
CA ASP A 444 -20.39 40.04 9.72
C ASP A 444 -20.81 41.04 10.82
N THR A 445 -19.97 42.03 11.13
CA THR A 445 -20.43 43.27 11.75
C THR A 445 -19.67 44.46 11.20
N SER A 446 -20.41 45.31 10.49
CA SER A 446 -20.01 46.65 10.09
C SER A 446 -19.96 47.58 11.30
N SER A 447 -18.88 48.34 11.45
CA SER A 447 -18.90 49.69 12.06
C SER A 447 -17.58 50.41 11.87
N LYS A 448 -17.71 51.67 11.42
CA LYS A 448 -16.65 52.67 11.27
C LYS A 448 -15.99 53.00 12.62
N ALA A 449 -14.68 53.22 12.62
CA ALA A 449 -14.07 54.35 13.34
C ALA A 449 -12.62 54.60 12.86
N SER A 450 -12.33 55.88 12.70
CA SER A 450 -11.10 56.56 12.33
C SER A 450 -10.01 56.53 13.42
N GLY A 451 -8.73 56.60 13.01
CA GLY A 451 -7.61 56.95 13.89
C GLY A 451 -6.27 57.02 13.15
N GLU A 452 -5.64 58.20 13.17
CA GLU A 452 -4.40 58.58 12.47
C GLU A 452 -3.09 58.16 13.17
N GLY A 453 -1.99 58.13 12.39
CA GLY A 453 -0.59 58.33 12.82
C GLY A 453 0.16 57.04 13.20
N SER A 454 1.44 56.79 12.86
CA SER A 454 2.53 57.67 12.48
C SER A 454 3.70 56.89 11.82
N LYS A 455 4.70 57.64 11.35
CA LYS A 455 5.73 57.37 10.34
C LYS A 455 6.93 56.46 10.72
N ARG A 456 7.57 55.95 9.64
CA ARG A 456 9.02 55.80 9.33
C ARG A 456 9.83 54.62 9.91
N ASN A 457 10.36 53.76 9.02
CA ASN A 457 11.73 53.88 8.48
C ASN A 457 11.98 52.95 7.26
N GLN A 458 12.49 53.53 6.17
CA GLN A 458 13.24 52.90 5.07
C GLN A 458 14.75 52.94 5.47
N HIS A 459 15.73 52.14 5.04
CA HIS A 459 16.18 51.52 3.78
C HIS A 459 17.49 50.72 4.12
N PRO A 460 18.30 50.10 3.22
CA PRO A 460 18.05 49.60 1.85
C PRO A 460 18.64 48.19 1.54
N GLY A 461 18.10 47.53 0.50
CA GLY A 461 18.87 46.97 -0.63
C GLY A 461 19.78 45.73 -0.45
N SER A 462 19.38 44.61 -1.04
CA SER A 462 20.26 43.71 -1.83
C SER A 462 19.42 42.92 -2.85
N PRO A 463 19.95 42.61 -4.05
CA PRO A 463 19.15 42.34 -5.26
C PRO A 463 18.72 40.87 -5.43
N PRO A 464 17.74 40.57 -6.31
CA PRO A 464 17.28 39.21 -6.56
C PRO A 464 18.23 38.46 -7.51
N LEU A 465 18.64 37.25 -7.13
CA LEU A 465 19.32 36.30 -8.01
C LEU A 465 18.29 35.64 -8.94
N THR A 466 18.15 36.19 -10.14
CA THR A 466 17.58 35.50 -11.30
C THR A 466 18.66 34.64 -11.95
N LYS A 467 18.48 33.32 -12.05
CA LYS A 467 19.15 32.51 -13.08
C LYS A 467 18.21 31.41 -13.59
N ALA A 468 17.61 31.68 -14.75
CA ALA A 468 17.15 30.66 -15.66
C ALA A 468 18.36 29.91 -16.23
N HIS A 469 18.33 28.57 -16.23
CA HIS A 469 19.22 27.78 -17.07
C HIS A 469 18.45 27.40 -18.34
N GLN A 470 18.74 28.12 -19.43
CA GLN A 470 18.51 27.62 -20.77
C GLN A 470 19.67 26.67 -21.10
N ALA A 471 19.39 25.38 -21.21
CA ALA A 471 20.29 24.47 -21.89
C ALA A 471 20.18 24.74 -23.41
N SER A 472 21.30 25.13 -24.04
CA SER A 472 21.44 25.10 -25.49
C SER A 472 21.91 23.72 -25.93
N PRO A 473 21.53 23.21 -27.11
CA PRO A 473 21.86 21.86 -27.55
C PRO A 473 23.28 21.78 -28.14
N GLY A 474 24.09 20.85 -27.63
CA GLY A 474 25.35 20.39 -28.22
C GLY A 474 25.13 19.23 -29.22
N PRO A 475 26.11 18.93 -30.09
CA PRO A 475 25.84 18.43 -31.44
C PRO A 475 25.56 16.92 -31.52
N SER A 476 24.71 16.59 -32.48
CA SER A 476 24.37 15.26 -32.97
C SER A 476 25.59 14.52 -33.54
N HIS A 477 25.94 13.39 -32.92
CA HIS A 477 26.82 12.41 -33.54
C HIS A 477 26.00 11.38 -34.33
N HIS A 478 25.89 11.62 -35.63
CA HIS A 478 25.63 10.58 -36.62
C HIS A 478 26.83 9.63 -36.66
N TRP A 479 26.59 8.33 -36.49
CA TRP A 479 27.49 7.30 -36.98
C TRP A 479 26.81 6.54 -38.12
N VAL A 480 27.43 6.69 -39.28
CA VAL A 480 27.08 6.07 -40.56
C VAL A 480 27.65 4.64 -40.60
N ASN A 481 26.82 3.70 -41.03
CA ASN A 481 27.21 2.36 -41.44
C ASN A 481 28.08 2.38 -42.71
N GLY A 482 29.14 1.57 -42.71
CA GLY A 482 29.88 1.11 -43.89
C GLY A 482 30.98 0.18 -43.36
N GLY A 483 30.96 -1.12 -43.60
CA GLY A 483 30.97 -1.76 -44.92
C GLY A 483 32.41 -2.27 -45.15
N GLU A 484 32.60 -3.60 -45.05
CA GLU A 484 33.85 -4.27 -45.42
C GLU A 484 34.24 -3.95 -46.89
N PRO A 485 35.53 -4.10 -47.25
CA PRO A 485 35.92 -5.36 -47.90
C PRO A 485 37.35 -5.86 -47.60
N GLY A 486 37.47 -7.18 -47.52
CA GLY A 486 38.47 -8.02 -48.22
C GLY A 486 39.97 -7.81 -47.98
N CYS A 487 40.60 -8.77 -47.30
CA CYS A 487 41.54 -9.76 -47.86
C CYS A 487 41.82 -10.86 -46.83
#